data_AF-A0A4V1ITC5-F1
#
_entry.id   AF-A0A4V1ITC5-F1
#
_cell.length_a   1.000
_cell.length_b   1.000
_cell.length_c   1.000
_cell.angle_alpha   90.00
_cell.angle_beta   90.00
_cell.angle_gamma   90.00
#
_symmetry.space_group_name_H-M   'P 1'
#
loop_
_entity.id
_entity.type
_entity.pdbx_description
1 polymer ?
#
loop_
_entity_poly.entity_id
_entity_poly.type
_entity_poly.pdbx_seq_one_letter_code
_entity_poly.pdbx_strand_id
1 'polypeptide(L)'
;MPEIDIADFSDADKADLIQFVEAEKRRATFQTAVNNYTDVCWEKCITRVNSSLSKDDKTCLSNCVERFLDSTIAVLGKLQGTAPSH
;
A
#
# COMPACT_ATOMS: atom_id res chain seq x y z
N MET A 1 23.76 14.35 -7.98
CA MET A 1 22.34 14.58 -8.32
C MET A 1 22.12 16.07 -8.13
N PRO A 2 21.78 16.85 -9.18
CA PRO A 2 21.52 18.28 -8.99
C PRO A 2 20.32 18.44 -8.06
N GLU A 3 20.45 19.25 -7.01
CA GLU A 3 19.33 19.64 -6.17
C GLU A 3 18.46 20.59 -7.00
N ILE A 4 17.18 20.24 -7.15
CA ILE A 4 16.21 21.08 -7.84
C ILE A 4 15.86 22.22 -6.88
N ASP A 5 16.27 23.44 -7.19
CA ASP A 5 15.90 24.61 -6.39
C ASP A 5 14.46 25.04 -6.73
N ILE A 6 13.53 24.74 -5.83
CA ILE A 6 12.11 25.02 -5.98
C ILE A 6 11.85 26.54 -5.99
N ALA A 7 12.80 27.36 -5.50
CA ALA A 7 12.66 28.81 -5.44
C ALA A 7 12.64 29.47 -6.82
N ASP A 8 13.30 28.87 -7.83
CA ASP A 8 13.42 29.42 -9.19
C ASP A 8 12.19 29.17 -10.08
N PHE A 9 11.23 28.36 -9.62
CA PHE A 9 10.01 28.05 -10.36
C PHE A 9 8.95 29.14 -10.24
N SER A 10 8.19 29.36 -11.32
CA SER A 10 7.00 30.21 -11.27
C SER A 10 5.94 29.60 -10.35
N ASP A 11 4.98 30.42 -9.87
CA ASP A 11 3.91 29.91 -9.00
C ASP A 11 3.05 28.84 -9.69
N ALA A 12 2.92 28.92 -11.03
CA ALA A 12 2.26 27.90 -11.83
C ALA A 12 3.04 26.58 -11.85
N ASP A 13 4.37 26.64 -12.10
CA ASP A 13 5.24 25.45 -12.11
C ASP A 13 5.28 24.77 -10.74
N LYS A 14 5.25 25.55 -9.65
CA LYS A 14 5.17 25.02 -8.27
C LYS A 14 3.87 24.25 -8.04
N ALA A 15 2.74 24.77 -8.52
CA ALA A 15 1.45 24.09 -8.38
C ALA A 15 1.42 22.77 -9.16
N ASP A 16 1.92 22.75 -10.39
CA ASP A 16 2.00 21.55 -11.23
C ASP A 16 2.95 20.51 -10.61
N LEU A 17 4.09 20.96 -10.08
CA LEU A 17 5.05 20.09 -9.38
C LEU A 17 4.44 19.46 -8.13
N ILE A 18 3.71 20.24 -7.31
CA ILE A 18 3.03 19.71 -6.12
C ILE A 18 2.04 18.61 -6.54
N GLN A 19 1.23 18.85 -7.56
CA GLN A 19 0.28 17.86 -8.06
C GLN A 19 0.99 16.57 -8.53
N PHE A 20 2.10 16.72 -9.25
CA PHE A 20 2.92 15.60 -9.69
C PHE A 20 3.50 14.81 -8.49
N VAL A 21 4.13 15.50 -7.54
CA VAL A 21 4.73 14.89 -6.34
C VAL A 21 3.66 14.16 -5.52
N GLU A 22 2.46 14.73 -5.36
CA GLU A 22 1.37 14.05 -4.68
C GLU A 22 0.92 12.78 -5.41
N ALA A 23 0.86 12.81 -6.75
CA ALA A 23 0.52 11.63 -7.54
C ALA A 23 1.58 10.53 -7.38
N GLU A 24 2.86 10.87 -7.45
CA GLU A 24 3.96 9.92 -7.25
C GLU A 24 4.02 9.42 -5.81
N LYS A 25 3.73 10.26 -4.82
CA LYS A 25 3.64 9.84 -3.41
C LYS A 25 2.51 8.82 -3.19
N ARG A 26 1.36 9.01 -3.83
CA ARG A 26 0.25 8.04 -3.81
C ARG A 26 0.69 6.71 -4.43
N ARG A 27 1.38 6.74 -5.56
CA ARG A 27 1.93 5.54 -6.23
C ARG A 27 2.95 4.81 -5.34
N ALA A 28 3.89 5.54 -4.76
CA ALA A 28 4.92 4.97 -3.88
C ALA A 28 4.32 4.33 -2.61
N THR A 29 3.33 5.00 -2.00
CA THR A 29 2.59 4.46 -0.86
C THR A 29 1.86 3.16 -1.23
N PHE A 30 1.19 3.14 -2.39
CA PHE A 30 0.52 1.94 -2.88
C PHE A 30 1.51 0.80 -3.13
N GLN A 31 2.64 1.07 -3.79
CA GLN A 31 3.66 0.06 -4.06
C GLN A 31 4.23 -0.52 -2.76
N THR A 32 4.45 0.32 -1.76
CA THR A 32 4.91 -0.11 -0.43
C THR A 32 3.88 -1.03 0.23
N ALA A 33 2.59 -0.68 0.16
CA ALA A 33 1.53 -1.54 0.69
C ALA A 33 1.47 -2.89 -0.04
N VAL A 34 1.56 -2.89 -1.38
CA VAL A 34 1.59 -4.13 -2.19
C VAL A 34 2.77 -5.02 -1.79
N ASN A 35 3.96 -4.46 -1.64
CA ASN A 35 5.14 -5.22 -1.22
C ASN A 35 4.93 -5.83 0.18
N ASN A 36 4.46 -5.04 1.14
CA ASN A 36 4.18 -5.53 2.50
C ASN A 36 3.14 -6.67 2.51
N TYR A 37 2.05 -6.54 1.74
CA TYR A 37 1.05 -7.60 1.66
C TYR A 37 1.60 -8.85 0.96
N THR A 38 2.46 -8.66 -0.04
CA THR A 38 3.13 -9.76 -0.72
C THR A 38 4.00 -10.53 0.27
N ASP A 39 4.82 -9.85 1.07
CA ASP A 39 5.70 -10.51 2.06
C ASP A 39 4.89 -11.29 3.11
N VAL A 40 3.89 -10.63 3.72
CA VAL A 40 3.05 -11.25 4.76
C VAL A 40 2.24 -12.42 4.23
N CYS A 41 1.62 -12.28 3.05
CA CYS A 41 0.75 -13.31 2.51
C CYS A 41 1.52 -14.42 1.81
N TRP A 42 2.74 -14.15 1.32
CA TRP A 42 3.63 -15.17 0.79
C TRP A 42 3.91 -16.25 1.82
N GLU A 43 4.38 -15.87 3.01
CA GLU A 43 4.70 -16.82 4.09
C GLU A 43 3.49 -17.65 4.54
N LYS A 44 2.28 -17.08 4.43
CA LYS A 44 1.03 -17.73 4.88
C LYS A 44 0.41 -18.64 3.84
N CYS A 45 0.49 -18.27 2.58
CA CYS A 45 -0.27 -18.92 1.51
C CYS A 45 0.58 -19.80 0.60
N ILE A 46 1.85 -19.46 0.38
CA ILE A 46 2.68 -20.15 -0.61
C ILE A 46 3.56 -21.20 0.07
N THR A 47 3.12 -22.45 0.01
CA THR A 47 3.86 -23.59 0.57
C THR A 47 4.84 -24.22 -0.41
N ARG A 48 4.56 -24.11 -1.72
CA ARG A 48 5.38 -24.65 -2.81
C ARG A 48 5.37 -23.69 -3.98
N VAL A 49 6.55 -23.46 -4.57
CA VAL A 49 6.69 -22.62 -5.76
C VAL A 49 6.40 -23.45 -7.00
N ASN A 50 5.39 -23.05 -7.76
CA ASN A 50 5.00 -23.67 -9.02
C ASN A 50 5.08 -22.64 -10.16
N SER A 51 4.95 -23.07 -11.42
CA SER A 51 4.93 -22.18 -12.59
C SER A 51 3.74 -21.21 -12.60
N SER A 52 2.70 -21.48 -11.81
CA SER A 52 1.53 -20.64 -11.63
C SER A 52 0.92 -20.83 -10.25
N LEU A 53 0.20 -19.81 -9.78
CA LEU A 53 -0.58 -19.90 -8.55
C LEU A 53 -1.72 -20.92 -8.74
N SER A 54 -1.79 -21.88 -7.82
CA SER A 54 -2.91 -22.83 -7.78
C SER A 54 -4.23 -22.13 -7.41
N LYS A 55 -5.35 -22.82 -7.55
CA LYS A 55 -6.66 -22.29 -7.15
C LYS A 55 -6.70 -21.96 -5.65
N ASP A 56 -6.05 -22.80 -4.85
CA ASP A 56 -6.01 -22.63 -3.39
C ASP A 56 -5.10 -21.46 -3.01
N ASP A 57 -3.94 -21.30 -3.67
CA ASP A 57 -3.05 -20.13 -3.46
C ASP A 57 -3.79 -18.82 -3.75
N LYS A 58 -4.49 -18.74 -4.89
CA LYS A 58 -5.26 -17.54 -5.27
C LYS A 58 -6.34 -17.20 -4.25
N THR A 59 -7.08 -18.21 -3.79
CA THR A 59 -8.13 -18.05 -2.78
C THR A 59 -7.53 -17.60 -1.44
N CYS A 60 -6.42 -18.22 -1.01
CA CYS A 60 -5.71 -17.84 0.20
C CYS A 60 -5.21 -16.40 0.13
N LEU A 61 -4.59 -15.99 -0.97
CA LEU A 61 -4.06 -14.64 -1.15
C LEU A 61 -5.17 -13.56 -1.06
N SER A 62 -6.32 -13.76 -1.71
CA SER A 62 -7.47 -12.83 -1.60
C SER A 62 -7.91 -12.67 -0.15
N ASN A 63 -8.15 -13.80 0.53
CA ASN A 63 -8.57 -13.82 1.93
C ASN A 63 -7.50 -13.22 2.86
N CYS A 64 -6.23 -13.44 2.58
CA CYS A 64 -5.13 -12.93 3.39
C CYS A 64 -5.08 -11.41 3.37
N VAL A 65 -5.14 -10.80 2.18
CA VAL A 65 -5.13 -9.35 2.03
C VAL A 65 -6.36 -8.72 2.66
N GLU A 66 -7.56 -9.25 2.37
CA GLU A 66 -8.83 -8.77 2.95
C GLU A 66 -8.79 -8.79 4.48
N ARG A 67 -8.39 -9.92 5.08
CA ARG A 67 -8.31 -10.06 6.55
C ARG A 67 -7.22 -9.18 7.15
N PHE A 68 -6.10 -8.96 6.46
CA PHE A 68 -5.06 -8.06 6.94
C PHE A 68 -5.58 -6.62 7.04
N LEU A 69 -6.29 -6.15 6.00
CA LEU A 69 -6.92 -4.84 5.98
C LEU A 69 -7.96 -4.70 7.11
N ASP A 70 -8.86 -5.67 7.25
CA ASP A 70 -9.87 -5.68 8.33
C ASP A 70 -9.21 -5.59 9.70
N SER A 71 -8.16 -6.38 9.93
CA SER A 71 -7.42 -6.38 11.21
C SER A 71 -6.72 -5.04 11.45
N THR A 72 -6.16 -4.42 10.41
CA THR A 72 -5.50 -3.12 10.50
C THR A 72 -6.50 -2.04 10.87
N ILE A 73 -7.66 -2.01 10.21
CA ILE A 73 -8.75 -1.07 10.52
C ILE A 73 -9.25 -1.27 11.96
N ALA A 74 -9.46 -2.52 12.38
CA ALA A 74 -9.89 -2.81 13.74
C ALA A 74 -8.89 -2.33 14.81
N VAL A 75 -7.59 -2.56 14.58
CA VAL A 75 -6.52 -2.08 15.48
C VAL A 75 -6.48 -0.55 15.50
N LEU A 76 -6.50 0.10 14.33
CA LEU A 76 -6.49 1.55 14.23
C LEU A 76 -7.72 2.17 14.92
N GLY A 77 -8.91 1.60 14.72
CA GLY A 77 -10.13 2.06 15.39
C GLY A 77 -10.03 1.98 16.92
N LYS A 78 -9.39 0.93 17.45
CA LYS A 78 -9.12 0.83 18.90
C LYS A 78 -8.15 1.90 19.38
N LEU A 79 -7.09 2.18 18.62
CA LEU A 79 -6.10 3.21 18.97
C LEU A 79 -6.68 4.63 18.91
N GLN A 80 -7.61 4.88 17.99
CA GLN A 80 -8.27 6.18 17.84
C GLN A 80 -9.46 6.37 18.79
N GLY A 81 -9.82 5.35 19.58
CA GLY A 81 -11.01 5.39 20.46
C GLY A 81 -12.34 5.40 19.71
N THR A 82 -12.32 5.08 18.41
CA THR A 82 -13.47 5.12 17.48
C THR A 82 -13.86 3.72 17.00
N ALA A 83 -13.54 2.68 17.78
CA ALA A 83 -13.77 1.28 17.40
C ALA A 83 -15.14 1.11 16.72
N PRO A 84 -15.20 0.62 15.47
CA PRO A 84 -16.46 0.37 14.81
C PRO A 84 -17.21 -0.67 15.63
N SER A 85 -18.34 -0.26 16.20
CA SER A 85 -19.32 -1.14 16.80
C SER A 85 -19.95 -1.98 15.70
N HIS A 86 -19.40 -3.17 15.49
CA HIS A 86 -20.17 -4.32 15.04
C HIS A 86 -20.35 -5.26 16.23
#